data_AF-A0A9D4S1Q3-F1
#
_entry.id   AF-A0A9D4S1Q3-F1
#
_cell.length_a   1.000
_cell.length_b   1.000
_cell.length_c   1.000
_cell.angle_alpha   90.00
_cell.angle_beta   90.00
_cell.angle_gamma   90.00
#
_symmetry.space_group_name_H-M   'P 1'
#
loop_
_entity.id
_entity.type
_entity.pdbx_description
1 polymer ?
#
loop_
_entity_poly.entity_id
_entity_poly.type
_entity_poly.pdbx_seq_one_letter_code
_entity_poly.pdbx_strand_id
1 'polypeptide(L)'
;MKCVIPGTHMKVFGRAVHSLSKIGEELYIEALEHGLALRTVNSSRSAYACFLFTPTFFQHYDDGCGDASSQDRDDTLRCKIAMKSILPVFRSLATIEKTVERCKIRLNMKDSRLVFQLYCRHDDQRSKSKQTNHGEQ
;
A
#
# COMPACT_ATOMS: atom_id res chain seq x y z
N MET A 1 -0.26 10.23 4.53
CA MET A 1 -1.10 9.03 4.69
C MET A 1 -0.47 8.05 5.68
N LYS A 2 -1.27 7.55 6.62
CA LYS A 2 -0.95 6.42 7.50
C LYS A 2 -2.15 5.48 7.55
N CYS A 3 -1.97 4.20 7.27
CA CYS A 3 -3.04 3.23 7.46
C CYS A 3 -2.57 1.95 8.13
N VAL A 4 -3.47 1.30 8.85
CA VAL A 4 -3.20 0.09 9.63
C VAL A 4 -4.15 -1.00 9.18
N ILE A 5 -3.61 -2.04 8.56
CA ILE A 5 -4.37 -3.20 8.10
C ILE A 5 -4.29 -4.28 9.19
N PRO A 6 -5.43 -4.79 9.70
CA PRO A 6 -5.42 -5.92 10.62
C PRO A 6 -4.98 -7.21 9.89
N GLY A 7 -4.38 -8.14 10.62
CA GLY A 7 -3.85 -9.40 10.06
C GLY A 7 -4.90 -10.23 9.31
N THR A 8 -6.16 -10.19 9.74
CA THR A 8 -7.30 -10.84 9.08
C THR A 8 -7.50 -10.37 7.63
N HIS A 9 -7.28 -9.08 7.38
CA HIS A 9 -7.50 -8.45 6.07
C HIS A 9 -6.25 -8.51 5.19
N MET A 10 -5.09 -8.88 5.75
CA MET A 10 -3.83 -8.88 5.01
C MET A 10 -3.80 -9.89 3.87
N LYS A 11 -4.50 -11.01 4.01
CA LYS A 11 -4.66 -12.00 2.94
C LYS A 11 -5.37 -11.41 1.73
N VAL A 12 -6.44 -10.65 1.95
CA VAL A 12 -7.23 -10.01 0.89
C VAL A 12 -6.40 -8.93 0.20
N PHE A 13 -5.73 -8.08 0.97
CA PHE A 13 -4.83 -7.06 0.43
C PHE A 13 -3.72 -7.67 -0.42
N GLY A 14 -3.06 -8.72 0.08
CA GLY A 14 -2.02 -9.41 -0.67
C GLY A 14 -2.53 -10.08 -1.94
N ARG A 15 -3.74 -10.68 -1.93
CA ARG A 15 -4.39 -11.21 -3.15
C ARG A 15 -4.65 -10.11 -4.18
N ALA A 16 -5.09 -8.92 -3.75
CA ALA A 16 -5.27 -7.80 -4.65
C ALA A 16 -3.95 -7.39 -5.33
N VAL A 17 -2.86 -7.28 -4.57
CA VAL A 17 -1.52 -6.98 -5.12
C VAL A 17 -1.08 -8.06 -6.13
N HIS A 18 -1.25 -9.34 -5.82
CA HIS A 18 -0.96 -10.45 -6.75
C HIS A 18 -1.83 -10.45 -8.01
N SER A 19 -3.08 -10.01 -7.90
CA SER A 19 -3.95 -9.87 -9.06
C SER A 19 -3.51 -8.72 -9.95
N LEU A 20 -3.16 -7.57 -9.37
CA LEU A 20 -2.68 -6.41 -10.11
C LEU A 20 -1.33 -6.69 -10.80
N SER A 21 -0.47 -7.52 -10.21
CA SER A 21 0.81 -7.89 -10.84
C SER A 21 0.69 -8.69 -12.12
N LYS A 22 -0.48 -9.26 -12.41
CA LYS A 22 -0.73 -9.96 -13.67
C LYS A 22 -1.05 -8.99 -14.81
N ILE A 23 -1.34 -7.73 -14.49
CA ILE A 23 -1.83 -6.73 -15.44
C ILE A 23 -0.72 -5.73 -15.78
N GLY A 24 -0.02 -5.21 -14.75
CA GLY A 24 1.04 -4.22 -14.95
C GLY A 24 2.25 -4.45 -14.07
N GLU A 25 3.38 -3.89 -14.50
CA GLU A 25 4.66 -3.94 -13.77
C GLU A 25 4.78 -2.85 -12.70
N GLU A 26 3.84 -1.90 -12.68
CA GLU A 26 3.84 -0.74 -11.80
C GLU A 26 2.54 -0.70 -10.99
N LEU A 27 2.66 -0.41 -9.71
CA LEU A 27 1.53 -0.24 -8.80
C LEU A 27 1.47 1.22 -8.37
N TYR A 28 0.31 1.82 -8.58
CA TYR A 28 -0.03 3.16 -8.13
C TYR A 28 -0.89 3.03 -6.86
N ILE A 29 -0.53 3.77 -5.82
CA ILE A 29 -1.18 3.76 -4.51
C ILE A 29 -1.63 5.18 -4.23
N GLU A 30 -2.93 5.39 -4.07
CA GLU A 30 -3.53 6.71 -3.87
C GLU A 30 -4.35 6.71 -2.57
N ALA A 31 -4.10 7.69 -1.69
CA ALA A 31 -4.98 7.97 -0.56
C ALA A 31 -6.12 8.88 -1.02
N LEU A 32 -7.35 8.37 -0.95
CA LEU A 32 -8.56 9.11 -1.24
C LEU A 32 -9.35 9.25 0.05
N GLU A 33 -10.19 10.30 0.15
CA GLU A 33 -11.09 10.48 1.30
C GLU A 33 -11.95 9.24 1.59
N HIS A 34 -12.36 8.55 0.52
CA HIS A 34 -13.18 7.34 0.58
C HIS A 34 -12.37 6.03 0.60
N GLY A 35 -11.05 6.07 0.79
CA GLY A 35 -10.22 4.87 0.99
C GLY A 35 -8.88 4.85 0.25
N LEU A 36 -8.21 3.71 0.30
CA LEU A 36 -6.93 3.48 -0.39
C LEU A 36 -7.17 2.83 -1.75
N ALA A 37 -6.81 3.51 -2.83
CA ALA A 37 -6.87 2.96 -4.18
C ALA A 37 -5.51 2.35 -4.58
N LEU A 38 -5.55 1.12 -5.10
CA LEU A 38 -4.45 0.42 -5.73
C LEU A 38 -4.75 0.29 -7.23
N ARG A 39 -3.97 0.95 -8.07
CA ARG A 39 -4.16 0.96 -9.53
C ARG A 39 -2.96 0.38 -10.24
N THR A 40 -3.20 -0.23 -11.40
CA THR A 40 -2.13 -0.62 -12.32
C THR A 40 -2.61 -0.42 -13.74
N VAL A 41 -1.66 -0.19 -14.63
CA VAL A 41 -1.86 -0.10 -16.06
C VAL A 41 -0.82 -0.98 -16.72
N ASN A 42 -1.19 -1.68 -17.78
CA ASN A 42 -0.23 -2.45 -18.57
C ASN A 42 0.69 -1.52 -19.39
N SER A 43 1.80 -2.06 -19.90
CA SER A 43 2.82 -1.28 -20.64
C SER A 43 2.27 -0.58 -21.88
N SER A 44 1.29 -1.18 -22.56
CA SER A 44 0.62 -0.61 -23.74
C SER A 44 -0.53 0.34 -23.42
N ARG A 45 -0.80 0.62 -22.13
CA ARG A 45 -1.90 1.48 -21.66
C ARG A 45 -3.30 1.08 -22.16
N SER A 46 -3.48 -0.20 -22.49
CA SER A 46 -4.73 -0.76 -23.01
C SER A 46 -5.54 -1.52 -21.97
N ALA A 47 -4.94 -1.87 -20.83
CA ALA A 47 -5.60 -2.55 -19.73
C ALA A 47 -5.33 -1.79 -18.42
N TYR A 48 -6.40 -1.52 -17.68
CA TYR A 48 -6.38 -0.81 -16.42
C TYR A 48 -7.12 -1.64 -15.36
N ALA A 49 -6.57 -1.70 -14.15
CA ALA A 49 -7.24 -2.31 -13.02
C ALA A 49 -7.07 -1.49 -11.75
N CYS A 50 -8.10 -1.53 -10.91
CA CYS A 50 -8.18 -0.75 -9.68
C CYS A 50 -8.87 -1.56 -8.59
N PHE A 51 -8.25 -1.60 -7.41
CA PHE A 51 -8.89 -2.03 -6.18
C PHE A 51 -9.01 -0.84 -5.25
N LEU A 52 -10.20 -0.62 -4.70
CA LEU A 52 -10.45 0.41 -3.70
C LEU A 52 -10.75 -0.27 -2.36
N PHE A 53 -9.94 0.03 -1.36
CA PHE A 53 -10.16 -0.41 0.03
C PHE A 53 -10.77 0.73 0.80
N THR A 54 -12.02 0.59 1.23
CA THR A 54 -12.72 1.59 2.04
C THR A 54 -12.06 1.79 3.40
N PRO A 55 -12.28 2.93 4.10
CA PRO A 55 -11.70 3.17 5.42
C PRO A 55 -12.02 2.08 6.44
N THR A 56 -13.21 1.46 6.33
CA THR A 56 -13.67 0.32 7.16
C THR A 56 -12.84 -0.96 6.99
N PHE A 57 -12.08 -1.09 5.90
CA PHE A 57 -11.12 -2.18 5.72
C PHE A 57 -9.92 -2.05 6.67
N PHE A 58 -9.60 -0.84 7.10
CA PHE A 58 -8.47 -0.55 7.96
C PHE A 58 -8.91 -0.47 9.41
N GLN A 59 -8.03 -0.87 10.33
CA GLN A 59 -8.20 -0.60 11.75
C GLN A 59 -8.03 0.90 12.04
N HIS A 60 -7.16 1.56 11.27
CA HIS A 60 -6.96 3.00 11.32
C HIS A 60 -6.59 3.47 9.91
N TYR A 61 -7.26 4.52 9.44
CA TYR A 61 -7.02 5.12 8.13
C TYR A 61 -6.90 6.63 8.31
N ASP A 62 -5.77 7.17 7.87
CA ASP A 62 -5.45 8.58 7.80
C ASP A 62 -4.98 8.87 6.38
N ASP A 63 -5.80 9.61 5.63
CA ASP A 63 -5.54 10.01 4.25
C ASP A 63 -4.36 10.99 4.14
N GLY A 64 -3.91 11.59 5.25
CA GLY A 64 -2.84 12.56 5.30
C GLY A 64 -3.24 13.96 4.87
N CYS A 65 -4.54 14.24 4.72
CA CYS A 65 -5.08 15.55 4.37
C CYS A 65 -5.07 16.53 5.57
N GLY A 66 -4.86 16.02 6.80
CA GLY A 66 -4.91 16.82 8.03
C GLY A 66 -3.69 17.71 8.34
N ASP A 67 -2.53 17.47 7.72
CA ASP A 67 -1.26 18.15 8.06
C ASP A 67 -0.84 19.24 7.04
N ALA A 68 -1.63 19.49 5.99
CA ALA A 68 -1.29 20.45 4.92
C ALA A 68 -2.21 21.68 4.95
N SER A 69 -1.84 22.68 5.75
CA SER A 69 -2.38 24.04 5.72
C SER A 69 -1.91 24.82 4.48
N SER A 70 -1.98 24.25 3.28
CA SER A 70 -1.61 24.92 2.04
C SER A 70 -2.43 24.37 0.87
N GLN A 71 -3.57 25.01 0.64
CA GLN A 71 -3.90 25.64 -0.64
C GLN A 71 -3.52 24.89 -1.93
N ASP A 72 -3.80 23.59 -2.04
CA ASP A 72 -4.01 22.93 -3.34
C ASP A 72 -4.95 21.74 -3.16
N ARG A 73 -6.21 21.90 -3.60
CA ARG A 73 -7.32 20.96 -3.38
C ARG A 73 -7.22 19.69 -4.24
N ASP A 74 -6.08 19.44 -4.88
CA ASP A 74 -5.90 18.39 -5.89
C ASP A 74 -4.71 17.45 -5.62
N ASP A 75 -3.94 17.68 -4.55
CA ASP A 75 -2.79 16.84 -4.21
C ASP A 75 -3.22 15.57 -3.45
N THR A 76 -3.97 14.72 -4.16
CA THR A 76 -4.21 13.34 -3.76
C THR A 76 -2.85 12.66 -3.56
N LEU A 77 -2.58 12.17 -2.34
CA LEU A 77 -1.31 11.51 -2.03
C LEU A 77 -1.15 10.23 -2.86
N ARG A 78 -0.45 10.33 -3.99
CA ARG A 78 -0.15 9.21 -4.89
C ARG A 78 1.31 8.76 -4.76
N CYS A 79 1.51 7.46 -4.84
CA CYS A 79 2.83 6.85 -4.90
C CYS A 79 2.84 5.78 -5.99
N LYS A 80 3.94 5.73 -6.73
CA LYS A 80 4.21 4.74 -7.77
C LYS A 80 5.35 3.86 -7.30
N ILE A 81 5.14 2.55 -7.34
CA ILE A 81 6.14 1.55 -6.96
C ILE A 81 6.21 0.43 -7.98
N ALA A 82 7.41 -0.09 -8.20
CA ALA A 82 7.60 -1.28 -9.03
C ALA A 82 6.96 -2.51 -8.36
N MET A 83 6.15 -3.25 -9.11
CA MET A 83 5.46 -4.45 -8.63
C MET A 83 6.46 -5.51 -8.15
N LYS A 84 7.62 -5.62 -8.82
CA LYS A 84 8.76 -6.48 -8.45
C LYS A 84 9.28 -6.20 -7.03
N SER A 85 9.13 -4.96 -6.53
CA SER A 85 9.55 -4.57 -5.20
C SER A 85 8.54 -4.96 -4.11
N ILE A 86 7.24 -4.90 -4.39
CA ILE A 86 6.19 -5.18 -3.39
C ILE A 86 5.78 -6.67 -3.34
N LEU A 87 5.81 -7.39 -4.46
CA LEU A 87 5.43 -8.82 -4.51
C LEU A 87 6.15 -9.72 -3.50
N PRO A 88 7.47 -9.56 -3.25
CA PRO A 88 8.16 -10.36 -2.24
C PRO A 88 7.62 -10.17 -0.82
N VAL A 89 7.03 -9.01 -0.51
CA VAL A 89 6.38 -8.74 0.78
C VAL A 89 5.17 -9.64 0.98
N PHE A 90 4.44 -9.92 -0.11
CA PHE A 90 3.22 -10.72 -0.11
C PHE A 90 3.41 -12.14 -0.66
N ARG A 91 4.66 -12.63 -0.77
CA ARG A 91 4.97 -13.93 -1.39
C ARG A 91 4.28 -15.13 -0.71
N SER A 92 4.20 -15.12 0.62
CA SER A 92 3.53 -16.19 1.38
C SER A 92 2.34 -15.64 2.17
N LEU A 93 1.18 -15.56 1.52
CA LEU A 93 -0.05 -15.10 2.15
C LEU A 93 -0.47 -16.00 3.33
N ALA A 94 -0.23 -17.31 3.22
CA ALA A 94 -0.54 -18.28 4.28
C ALA A 94 0.33 -18.08 5.53
N THR A 95 1.60 -17.70 5.36
CA THR A 95 2.47 -17.33 6.49
C THR A 95 2.03 -16.00 7.07
N ILE A 96 1.77 -14.99 6.22
CA ILE A 96 1.35 -13.65 6.66
C ILE A 96 0.09 -13.70 7.50
N GLU A 97 -0.93 -14.47 7.09
CA GLU A 97 -2.19 -14.62 7.83
C GLU A 97 -1.98 -15.24 9.23
N LYS A 98 -1.02 -16.16 9.35
CA LYS A 98 -0.72 -16.84 10.63
C LYS A 98 0.18 -15.99 11.53
N THR A 99 1.18 -15.32 10.95
CA THR A 99 2.23 -14.65 11.71
C THR A 99 1.98 -13.17 11.91
N VAL A 100 1.37 -12.45 10.95
CA VAL A 100 1.20 -10.98 11.02
C VAL A 100 -0.08 -10.64 11.76
N GLU A 101 0.06 -9.88 12.84
CA GLU A 101 -1.05 -9.34 13.63
C GLU A 101 -1.61 -8.07 12.99
N ARG A 102 -0.73 -7.19 12.50
CA ARG A 102 -1.10 -5.92 11.85
C ARG A 102 0.01 -5.42 10.94
N CYS A 103 -0.37 -4.67 9.92
CA CYS A 103 0.56 -3.99 9.01
C CYS A 103 0.30 -2.50 9.02
N LYS A 104 1.34 -1.70 9.30
CA LYS A 104 1.28 -0.24 9.17
C LYS A 104 1.89 0.17 7.84
N ILE A 105 1.14 0.93 7.05
CA ILE A 105 1.60 1.53 5.82
C ILE A 105 1.75 3.02 6.09
N ARG A 106 2.91 3.58 5.76
CA ARG A 106 3.20 5.01 5.87
C ARG A 106 3.73 5.51 4.55
N LEU A 107 3.11 6.56 4.02
CA LEU A 107 3.60 7.29 2.86
C LEU A 107 4.00 8.69 3.32
N ASN A 108 5.29 9.01 3.18
CA ASN A 108 5.81 10.35 3.38
C ASN A 108 6.15 10.98 2.02
N MET A 109 5.45 12.05 1.66
CA MET A 109 5.71 12.79 0.42
C MET A 109 7.04 13.53 0.47
N LYS A 110 7.45 14.04 1.64
CA LYS A 110 8.72 14.79 1.79
C LYS A 110 9.94 13.90 1.54
N ASP A 111 9.84 12.63 1.87
CA ASP A 111 10.92 11.65 1.70
C ASP A 111 10.74 10.75 0.46
N SER A 112 9.66 10.94 -0.32
CA SER A 112 9.28 10.04 -1.43
C SER A 112 9.31 8.55 -1.04
N ARG A 113 8.85 8.27 0.18
CA ARG A 113 9.12 7.00 0.87
C ARG A 113 7.84 6.32 1.33
N LEU A 114 7.61 5.13 0.79
CA LEU A 114 6.59 4.21 1.23
C LEU A 114 7.20 3.13 2.13
N VAL A 115 6.66 2.99 3.34
CA VAL A 115 7.11 2.01 4.34
C VAL A 115 5.96 1.08 4.69
N PHE A 116 6.19 -0.22 4.46
CA PHE A 116 5.35 -1.28 5.02
C PHE A 116 6.01 -1.82 6.29
N GLN A 117 5.30 -1.80 7.41
CA GLN A 117 5.78 -2.33 8.69
C GLN A 117 4.85 -3.44 9.16
N LEU A 118 5.31 -4.68 9.03
CA LEU A 118 4.61 -5.88 9.48
C LEU A 118 4.93 -6.13 10.96
N TYR A 119 3.90 -6.31 11.78
CA TYR A 119 4.02 -6.70 13.19
C TYR A 119 3.61 -8.17 13.32
N CYS A 120 4.50 -9.02 13.80
CA CYS A 120 4.30 -10.46 13.87
C CYS A 120 4.05 -10.95 15.30
N ARG A 121 3.18 -11.94 15.48
CA ARG A 121 2.75 -12.52 16.78
C ARG A 121 3.87 -13.06 17.66
N HIS A 122 4.97 -13.52 17.07
CA HIS A 122 6.04 -14.25 17.79
C HIS A 122 7.43 -13.61 17.63
N ASP A 123 7.52 -12.50 16.91
CA ASP A 123 8.77 -11.79 16.66
C ASP A 123 8.56 -10.31 17.00
N ASP A 124 8.77 -9.93 18.26
CA ASP A 124 8.70 -8.53 18.72
C ASP A 124 9.73 -7.60 18.05
N GLN A 125 10.54 -8.09 17.10
CA GLN A 125 11.61 -7.32 16.46
C GLN A 125 11.77 -7.46 14.95
N ARG A 126 10.93 -8.22 14.23
CA ARG A 126 11.12 -8.37 12.77
C ARG A 126 10.29 -7.37 11.96
N SER A 127 10.53 -6.08 12.18
CA SER A 127 10.03 -5.01 11.30
C SER A 127 10.69 -5.14 9.92
N LYS A 128 10.04 -5.86 8.99
CA LYS A 128 10.45 -5.84 7.58
C LYS A 128 10.02 -4.53 6.95
N SER A 129 10.76 -3.46 7.18
CA SER A 129 10.59 -2.19 6.47
C SER A 129 11.16 -2.35 5.07
N LYS A 130 10.28 -2.54 4.07
CA LYS A 130 10.71 -2.46 2.68
C LYS A 130 10.51 -1.02 2.22
N GLN A 131 11.63 -0.34 2.01
CA GLN A 131 11.69 1.02 1.50
C GLN A 131 11.65 0.92 -0.03
N THR A 132 10.65 1.54 -0.63
CA THR A 132 10.59 1.71 -2.08
C THR A 132 10.64 3.20 -2.34
N ASN A 133 11.74 3.66 -2.94
CA ASN A 133 11.91 5.04 -3.36
C ASN A 133 11.01 5.27 -4.58
N HIS A 134 10.28 6.38 -4.55
CA HIS A 134 9.54 6.88 -5.69
C HIS A 134 10.53 7.14 -6.83
N GLY A 135 10.39 6.41 -7.93
CA GLY A 135 11.09 6.73 -9.17
C GLY A 135 10.31 7.84 -9.86
N GLU A 136 10.78 9.07 -9.72
CA GLU A 136 10.43 10.15 -10.64
C GLU A 136 11.05 9.83 -12.01
N GLN A 137 10.19 9.62 -13.01
CA GLN A 137 10.45 9.87 -14.43
C GLN A 137 9.18 10.42 -15.04
#